data_AF-A0A0L6WDC9-F1
#
_entry.id   AF-A0A0L6WDC9-F1
#
_cell.length_a   1.000
_cell.length_b   1.000
_cell.length_c   1.000
_cell.angle_alpha   90.00
_cell.angle_beta   90.00
_cell.angle_gamma   90.00
#
_symmetry.space_group_name_H-M   'P 1'
#
loop_
_entity.id
_entity.type
_entity.pdbx_description
1 polymer ?
#
loop_
_entity_poly.entity_id
_entity_poly.type
_entity_poly.pdbx_seq_one_letter_code
_entity_poly.pdbx_strand_id
1 'polypeptide(L)'
;MSFPSDFQRLQKDTPSSLLRYANWRFDQLLNADHWLPSSLIDAWPWKAKSRLRFGALPSEVLAEILKHVHWRDLLMMRQVCKQLNDVSRTRAVWTSQYQSYLAEKEFRLAAEEPIDHYSAAELESWVSQRRSADQEWGITKHLVRERATSLNDDWYALSLVPGGRWLLATLRDGSVLCYDLEDPEMRSIVLTPPRDENNELIYSVTVDIDRSSPTLRFFMVTYLMDYLRKSYVF
;
A
#
# COMPACT_ATOMS: atom_id res chain seq x y z
N MET A 1 -53.95 -0.96 20.45
CA MET A 1 -53.23 -2.25 20.53
C MET A 1 -51.75 -1.95 20.51
N SER A 2 -51.03 -2.50 21.47
CA SER A 2 -49.66 -2.14 21.84
C SER A 2 -48.66 -3.20 21.38
N PHE A 3 -47.40 -2.76 21.28
CA PHE A 3 -46.13 -3.49 21.44
C PHE A 3 -45.48 -4.20 20.23
N PRO A 4 -44.12 -4.30 20.23
CA PRO A 4 -43.26 -3.46 19.38
C PRO A 4 -42.24 -4.30 18.56
N SER A 5 -41.44 -3.67 17.70
CA SER A 5 -40.25 -4.35 17.16
C SER A 5 -39.20 -3.36 16.66
N ASP A 6 -38.46 -2.81 17.63
CA ASP A 6 -37.00 -2.71 17.74
C ASP A 6 -36.11 -3.27 16.59
N PHE A 7 -36.32 -2.83 15.35
CA PHE A 7 -35.46 -3.21 14.22
C PHE A 7 -34.78 -2.04 13.49
N GLN A 8 -34.87 -0.82 14.01
CA GLN A 8 -34.24 0.37 13.40
C GLN A 8 -33.23 1.09 14.31
N ARG A 9 -32.72 0.45 15.37
CA ARG A 9 -31.74 1.06 16.29
C ARG A 9 -30.47 0.22 16.57
N LEU A 10 -30.09 -0.65 15.64
CA LEU A 10 -28.92 -1.52 15.81
C LEU A 10 -28.10 -1.61 14.51
N GLN A 11 -27.63 -0.48 13.99
CA GLN A 11 -26.56 -0.54 12.96
C GLN A 11 -25.74 0.74 12.76
N LYS A 12 -25.58 1.55 13.81
CA LYS A 12 -24.55 2.59 13.86
C LYS A 12 -24.02 2.58 15.29
N ASP A 13 -22.69 2.56 15.41
CA ASP A 13 -21.89 2.30 16.61
C ASP A 13 -21.67 0.79 16.83
N THR A 14 -20.54 0.16 16.45
CA THR A 14 -19.15 0.62 16.51
C THR A 14 -18.16 -0.36 15.85
N PRO A 15 -16.92 0.10 15.59
CA PRO A 15 -15.78 -0.49 16.31
C PRO A 15 -14.95 0.53 17.10
N SER A 16 -15.39 1.79 17.21
CA SER A 16 -14.70 2.80 18.04
C SER A 16 -14.96 2.65 19.54
N SER A 17 -16.08 2.08 19.98
CA SER A 17 -16.39 1.97 21.42
C SER A 17 -15.60 0.88 22.10
N LEU A 18 -15.22 -0.23 21.46
CA LEU A 18 -14.41 -1.26 22.13
C LEU A 18 -12.97 -0.79 22.33
N LEU A 19 -12.40 -0.06 21.37
CA LEU A 19 -11.08 0.57 21.53
C LEU A 19 -11.12 1.76 22.50
N ARG A 20 -12.19 2.58 22.48
CA ARG A 20 -12.38 3.64 23.49
C ARG A 20 -12.69 3.08 24.87
N TYR A 21 -13.40 1.96 24.98
CA TYR A 21 -13.71 1.30 26.25
C TYR A 21 -12.50 0.54 26.78
N ALA A 22 -11.68 -0.04 25.91
CA ALA A 22 -10.37 -0.59 26.27
C ALA A 22 -9.42 0.51 26.74
N ASN A 23 -9.27 1.62 26.00
CA ASN A 23 -8.45 2.76 26.43
C ASN A 23 -8.99 3.42 27.70
N TRP A 24 -10.29 3.67 27.80
CA TRP A 24 -10.90 4.28 28.98
C TRP A 24 -10.78 3.37 30.21
N ARG A 25 -10.93 2.06 30.06
CA ARG A 25 -10.74 1.11 31.16
C ARG A 25 -9.26 0.95 31.54
N PHE A 26 -8.33 1.07 30.59
CA PHE A 26 -6.89 1.13 30.87
C PHE A 26 -6.50 2.43 31.59
N ASP A 27 -7.04 3.57 31.19
CA ASP A 27 -6.78 4.88 31.82
C ASP A 27 -7.41 4.98 33.21
N GLN A 28 -8.59 4.39 33.43
CA GLN A 28 -9.20 4.28 34.77
C GLN A 28 -8.42 3.34 35.70
N LEU A 29 -7.78 2.29 35.15
CA LEU A 29 -6.90 1.40 35.92
C LEU A 29 -5.54 2.03 36.23
N LEU A 30 -5.07 2.97 35.40
CA LEU A 30 -3.82 3.72 35.62
C LEU A 30 -4.00 4.95 36.52
N ASN A 31 -5.21 5.53 36.57
CA ASN A 31 -5.53 6.69 37.43
C ASN A 31 -6.18 6.32 38.78
N ALA A 32 -6.19 5.04 39.16
CA ALA A 32 -6.73 4.55 40.43
C ALA A 32 -5.83 4.84 41.65
N ASP A 33 -4.74 5.60 41.47
CA ASP A 33 -3.74 5.93 42.49
C ASP A 33 -4.26 6.84 43.63
N HIS A 34 -5.51 7.32 43.55
CA HIS A 34 -6.07 8.28 44.53
C HIS A 34 -7.07 7.67 45.53
N TRP A 35 -7.50 6.42 45.34
CA TRP A 35 -8.55 5.79 46.17
C TRP A 35 -8.09 4.56 46.95
N LEU A 36 -6.84 4.13 46.77
CA LEU A 36 -6.27 2.96 47.44
C LEU A 36 -5.14 3.39 48.39
N PRO A 37 -5.08 2.86 49.62
CA PRO A 37 -3.95 3.05 50.50
C PRO A 37 -2.66 2.60 49.81
N SER A 38 -1.57 3.38 49.92
CA SER A 38 -0.29 3.05 49.25
C SER A 38 0.22 1.64 49.58
N SER A 39 -0.10 1.11 50.77
CA SER A 39 0.23 -0.25 51.18
C SER A 39 -0.45 -1.35 50.35
N LEU A 40 -1.65 -1.10 49.81
CA LEU A 40 -2.33 -2.02 48.89
C LEU A 40 -1.83 -1.87 47.45
N ILE A 41 -1.46 -0.65 47.05
CA ILE A 41 -0.88 -0.38 45.73
C ILE A 41 0.50 -1.05 45.61
N ASP A 42 1.30 -1.04 46.67
CA ASP A 42 2.65 -1.63 46.69
C ASP A 42 2.66 -3.15 46.88
N ALA A 43 1.58 -3.72 47.43
CA ALA A 43 1.39 -5.18 47.56
C ALA A 43 0.70 -5.83 46.34
N TRP A 44 0.31 -5.06 45.32
CA TRP A 44 -0.47 -5.58 44.20
C TRP A 44 0.41 -6.41 43.23
N PRO A 45 0.02 -7.64 42.84
CA PRO A 45 0.90 -8.58 42.12
C PRO A 45 1.45 -8.11 40.77
N TRP A 46 0.87 -7.10 40.13
CA TRP A 46 1.40 -6.54 38.87
C TRP A 46 2.43 -5.42 39.09
N LYS A 47 2.68 -4.91 40.31
CA LYS A 47 3.86 -4.06 40.55
C LYS A 47 5.15 -4.89 40.66
N ALA A 48 5.04 -6.18 40.98
CA ALA A 48 6.01 -7.18 40.57
C ALA A 48 5.91 -7.46 39.05
N LYS A 49 5.64 -6.42 38.24
CA LYS A 49 5.77 -6.40 36.79
C LYS A 49 7.21 -6.79 36.52
N SER A 50 7.43 -8.07 36.24
CA SER A 50 8.43 -8.49 35.28
C SER A 50 8.27 -7.54 34.10
N ARG A 51 9.11 -6.50 34.06
CA ARG A 51 9.25 -5.65 32.88
C ARG A 51 9.52 -6.66 31.78
N LEU A 52 8.55 -6.90 30.89
CA LEU A 52 8.77 -7.72 29.72
C LEU A 52 9.89 -7.01 28.97
N ARG A 53 11.11 -7.48 29.18
CA ARG A 53 12.27 -6.98 28.48
C ARG A 53 12.12 -7.60 27.11
N PHE A 54 11.64 -6.82 26.13
CA PHE A 54 11.65 -7.27 24.73
C PHE A 54 13.05 -7.75 24.34
N GLY A 55 14.09 -7.14 24.93
CA GLY A 55 15.49 -7.59 24.83
C GLY A 55 15.82 -8.99 25.38
N ALA A 56 14.92 -9.62 26.13
CA ALA A 56 15.08 -10.96 26.68
C ALA A 56 14.25 -12.01 25.92
N LEU A 57 13.41 -11.58 24.97
CA LEU A 57 12.65 -12.50 24.13
C LEU A 57 13.54 -13.03 23.00
N PRO A 58 13.38 -14.31 22.62
CA PRO A 58 13.99 -14.84 21.39
C PRO A 58 13.54 -14.04 20.16
N SER A 59 14.43 -13.94 19.18
CA SER A 59 14.19 -13.16 17.95
C SER A 59 13.00 -13.67 17.14
N GLU A 60 12.69 -14.96 17.23
CA GLU A 60 11.56 -15.61 16.56
C GLU A 60 10.23 -15.14 17.16
N VAL A 61 10.16 -15.04 18.50
CA VAL A 61 8.98 -14.55 19.21
C VAL A 61 8.78 -13.06 18.92
N LEU A 62 9.86 -12.28 18.89
CA LEU A 62 9.80 -10.88 18.47
C LEU A 62 9.31 -10.75 17.03
N ALA A 63 9.81 -11.56 16.11
CA ALA A 63 9.38 -11.52 14.72
C ALA A 63 7.87 -11.78 14.61
N GLU A 64 7.36 -12.77 15.34
CA GLU A 64 5.94 -13.08 15.35
C GLU A 64 5.08 -11.93 15.90
N ILE A 65 5.51 -11.29 16.98
CA ILE A 65 4.84 -10.10 17.52
C ILE A 65 4.86 -8.97 16.48
N LEU A 66 6.02 -8.69 15.88
CA LEU A 66 6.21 -7.60 14.93
C LEU A 66 5.42 -7.79 13.62
N LYS A 67 5.10 -9.03 13.22
CA LYS A 67 4.21 -9.28 12.06
C LYS A 67 2.83 -8.65 12.20
N HIS A 68 2.36 -8.41 13.43
CA HIS A 68 1.05 -7.83 13.74
C HIS A 68 1.10 -6.34 14.09
N VAL A 69 2.29 -5.75 14.19
CA VAL A 69 2.46 -4.33 14.50
C VAL A 69 2.19 -3.51 13.24
N HIS A 70 1.60 -2.32 13.40
CA HIS A 70 1.38 -1.41 12.28
C HIS A 70 2.71 -0.94 11.67
N TRP A 71 2.76 -0.79 10.34
CA TRP A 71 4.01 -0.51 9.62
C TRP A 71 4.77 0.73 10.11
N ARG A 72 4.08 1.79 10.55
CA ARG A 72 4.73 2.99 11.12
C ARG A 72 5.38 2.70 12.47
N ASP A 73 4.69 1.94 13.30
CA ASP A 73 5.21 1.58 14.62
C ASP A 73 6.42 0.65 14.47
N LEU A 74 6.43 -0.22 13.46
CA LEU A 74 7.62 -0.99 13.08
C LEU A 74 8.82 -0.10 12.77
N LEU A 75 8.64 0.96 11.97
CA LEU A 75 9.70 1.90 11.66
C LEU A 75 10.18 2.66 12.91
N MET A 76 9.26 3.04 13.80
CA MET A 76 9.60 3.72 15.05
C MET A 76 10.35 2.82 16.04
N MET A 77 9.96 1.54 16.13
CA MET A 77 10.59 0.55 17.03
C MET A 77 12.07 0.32 16.75
N ARG A 78 12.55 0.63 15.54
CA ARG A 78 13.97 0.56 15.17
C ARG A 78 14.85 1.49 15.98
N GLN A 79 14.29 2.58 16.47
CA GLN A 79 15.02 3.56 17.27
C GLN A 79 15.16 3.14 18.74
N VAL A 80 14.50 2.04 19.15
CA VAL A 80 14.47 1.59 20.54
C VAL A 80 15.71 0.78 20.90
N CYS A 81 16.02 -0.28 20.15
CA CYS A 81 17.20 -1.10 20.37
C CYS A 81 17.64 -1.88 19.12
N LYS A 82 18.88 -2.36 19.14
CA LYS A 82 19.47 -3.13 18.02
C LYS A 82 18.66 -4.37 17.67
N GLN A 83 18.21 -5.14 18.67
CA GLN A 83 17.45 -6.37 18.40
C GLN A 83 16.13 -6.07 17.67
N LEU A 84 15.37 -5.04 18.08
CA LEU A 84 14.15 -4.65 17.39
C LEU A 84 14.45 -4.08 16.00
N ASN A 85 15.54 -3.34 15.84
CA ASN A 85 15.98 -2.91 14.51
C ASN A 85 16.26 -4.10 13.59
N ASP A 86 17.00 -5.09 14.06
CA ASP A 86 17.39 -6.25 13.25
C ASP A 86 16.17 -7.12 12.91
N VAL A 87 15.31 -7.41 13.89
CA VAL A 87 14.11 -8.24 13.68
C VAL A 87 13.05 -7.54 12.81
N SER A 88 12.84 -6.23 12.99
CA SER A 88 11.88 -5.46 12.17
C SER A 88 12.29 -5.31 10.70
N ARG A 89 13.53 -5.65 10.35
CA ARG A 89 14.04 -5.65 8.97
C ARG A 89 13.98 -7.03 8.32
N THR A 90 13.49 -8.05 9.02
CA THR A 90 13.42 -9.40 8.48
C THR A 90 12.39 -9.50 7.36
N ARG A 91 12.69 -10.34 6.36
CA ARG A 91 11.77 -10.62 5.24
C ARG A 91 10.42 -11.13 5.72
N ALA A 92 10.41 -11.96 6.78
CA ALA A 92 9.18 -12.53 7.34
C ALA A 92 8.21 -11.46 7.85
N VAL A 93 8.71 -10.41 8.50
CA VAL A 93 7.89 -9.28 8.97
C VAL A 93 7.29 -8.54 7.79
N TRP A 94 8.10 -8.18 6.80
CA TRP A 94 7.63 -7.42 5.63
C TRP A 94 6.72 -8.22 4.69
N THR A 95 6.89 -9.54 4.64
CA THR A 95 5.94 -10.45 3.95
C THR A 95 4.56 -10.39 4.62
N SER A 96 4.51 -10.40 5.95
CA SER A 96 3.24 -10.24 6.68
C SER A 96 2.62 -8.86 6.43
N GLN A 97 3.42 -7.81 6.43
CA GLN A 97 2.94 -6.45 6.14
C GLN A 97 2.38 -6.30 4.72
N TYR A 98 3.01 -6.96 3.74
CA TYR A 98 2.53 -7.06 2.36
C TYR A 98 1.18 -7.80 2.29
N GLN A 99 1.07 -8.96 2.95
CA GLN A 99 -0.19 -9.72 2.97
C GLN A 99 -1.32 -8.94 3.64
N SER A 100 -1.04 -8.29 4.77
CA SER A 100 -1.98 -7.39 5.45
C SER A 100 -2.39 -6.23 4.53
N TYR A 101 -1.46 -5.67 3.77
CA TYR A 101 -1.77 -4.60 2.81
C TYR A 101 -2.76 -5.06 1.74
N LEU A 102 -2.52 -6.22 1.13
CA LEU A 102 -3.42 -6.78 0.12
C LEU A 102 -4.79 -7.17 0.69
N ALA A 103 -4.86 -7.56 1.95
CA ALA A 103 -6.10 -7.91 2.62
C ALA A 103 -6.97 -6.68 2.94
N GLU A 104 -6.35 -5.53 3.19
CA GLU A 104 -7.03 -4.27 3.50
C GLU A 104 -7.60 -3.57 2.25
N LYS A 105 -7.11 -3.89 1.04
CA LYS A 105 -7.41 -3.15 -0.19
C LYS A 105 -8.46 -3.86 -1.06
N GLU A 106 -9.46 -3.11 -1.48
CA GLU A 106 -10.45 -3.54 -2.47
C GLU A 106 -9.81 -3.76 -3.85
N PHE A 107 -8.86 -2.92 -4.22
CA PHE A 107 -8.05 -3.05 -5.44
C PHE A 107 -6.65 -3.53 -5.09
N ARG A 108 -6.41 -4.82 -5.32
CA ARG A 108 -5.11 -5.46 -5.10
C ARG A 108 -4.17 -5.16 -6.26
N LEU A 109 -3.13 -4.40 -5.97
CA LEU A 109 -2.01 -4.24 -6.88
C LEU A 109 -0.98 -5.32 -6.56
N ALA A 110 -0.82 -6.28 -7.47
CA ALA A 110 0.20 -7.31 -7.34
C ALA A 110 1.60 -6.68 -7.35
N ALA A 111 2.56 -7.37 -6.74
CA ALA A 111 3.96 -7.00 -6.86
C ALA A 111 4.44 -7.22 -8.30
N GLU A 112 5.44 -6.47 -8.76
CA GLU A 112 5.97 -6.57 -10.13
C GLU A 112 6.54 -7.97 -10.42
N GLU A 113 7.16 -8.59 -9.42
CA GLU A 113 7.69 -9.96 -9.47
C GLU A 113 7.04 -10.83 -8.38
N PRO A 114 7.24 -12.17 -8.40
CA PRO A 114 6.80 -12.99 -7.29
C PRO A 114 7.51 -12.53 -6.02
N ILE A 115 6.78 -12.44 -4.90
CA ILE A 115 7.33 -11.92 -3.64
C ILE A 115 8.61 -12.63 -3.17
N ASP A 116 8.82 -13.88 -3.62
CA ASP A 116 10.02 -14.69 -3.35
C ASP A 116 11.30 -14.18 -3.99
N HIS A 117 11.19 -13.31 -5.00
CA HIS A 117 12.35 -12.64 -5.61
C HIS A 117 12.74 -11.35 -4.89
N TYR A 118 11.85 -10.77 -4.08
CA TYR A 118 12.16 -9.55 -3.34
C TYR A 118 13.03 -9.86 -2.12
N SER A 119 14.13 -9.14 -2.01
CA SER A 119 14.87 -9.02 -0.75
C SER A 119 14.01 -8.35 0.33
N ALA A 120 14.43 -8.48 1.59
CA ALA A 120 13.73 -7.83 2.70
C ALA A 120 13.65 -6.31 2.53
N ALA A 121 14.70 -5.69 2.00
CA ALA A 121 14.78 -4.24 1.80
C ALA A 121 13.89 -3.77 0.64
N GLU A 122 13.85 -4.51 -0.47
CA GLU A 122 12.97 -4.18 -1.59
C GLU A 122 11.50 -4.33 -1.19
N LEU A 123 11.16 -5.40 -0.45
CA LEU A 123 9.80 -5.63 0.02
C LEU A 123 9.35 -4.56 1.02
N GLU A 124 10.25 -4.15 1.92
CA GLU A 124 10.04 -3.02 2.81
C GLU A 124 9.71 -1.74 2.03
N SER A 125 10.58 -1.39 1.08
CA SER A 125 10.40 -0.20 0.24
C SER A 125 9.04 -0.23 -0.47
N TRP A 126 8.72 -1.38 -1.08
CA TRP A 126 7.48 -1.61 -1.81
C TRP A 126 6.24 -1.35 -0.94
N VAL A 127 6.20 -1.94 0.26
CA VAL A 127 5.06 -1.84 1.19
C VAL A 127 4.97 -0.42 1.77
N SER A 128 6.10 0.14 2.20
CA SER A 128 6.13 1.47 2.80
C SER A 128 5.71 2.55 1.83
N GLN A 129 6.17 2.51 0.58
CA GLN A 129 5.82 3.48 -0.45
C GLN A 129 4.33 3.47 -0.74
N ARG A 130 3.73 2.29 -0.95
CA ARG A 130 2.30 2.16 -1.25
C ARG A 130 1.41 2.56 -0.08
N ARG A 131 1.72 2.11 1.14
CA ARG A 131 0.97 2.51 2.34
C ARG A 131 1.08 4.01 2.62
N SER A 132 2.23 4.63 2.34
CA SER A 132 2.40 6.07 2.45
C SER A 132 1.57 6.82 1.41
N ALA A 133 1.65 6.40 0.14
CA ALA A 133 0.88 6.98 -0.95
C ALA A 133 -0.64 6.92 -0.69
N ASP A 134 -1.13 5.76 -0.24
CA ASP A 134 -2.54 5.57 0.12
C ASP A 134 -3.02 6.52 1.23
N GLN A 135 -2.14 6.80 2.19
CA GLN A 135 -2.48 7.68 3.29
C GLN A 135 -2.42 9.16 2.90
N GLU A 136 -1.40 9.55 2.12
CA GLU A 136 -1.21 10.94 1.70
C GLU A 136 -2.23 11.38 0.66
N TRP A 137 -2.65 10.47 -0.23
CA TRP A 137 -3.66 10.76 -1.25
C TRP A 137 -4.99 11.26 -0.66
N GLY A 138 -5.36 10.79 0.54
CA GLY A 138 -6.58 11.21 1.23
C GLY A 138 -6.44 12.48 2.07
N ILE A 139 -5.21 12.91 2.39
CA ILE A 139 -4.95 13.94 3.40
C ILE A 139 -4.44 15.24 2.77
N THR A 140 -3.58 15.14 1.75
CA THR A 140 -2.78 16.27 1.28
C THR A 140 -3.16 16.63 -0.14
N LYS A 141 -3.62 17.87 -0.37
CA LYS A 141 -3.84 18.43 -1.72
C LYS A 141 -2.56 18.99 -2.36
N HIS A 142 -1.47 19.00 -1.62
CA HIS A 142 -0.18 19.53 -2.07
C HIS A 142 0.70 18.39 -2.60
N LEU A 143 1.28 18.60 -3.78
CA LEU A 143 2.28 17.72 -4.36
C LEU A 143 3.47 17.61 -3.40
N VAL A 144 3.72 16.40 -2.89
CA VAL A 144 4.88 16.11 -2.02
C VAL A 144 6.18 16.14 -2.82
N ARG A 145 6.12 15.72 -4.08
CA ARG A 145 7.24 15.72 -5.01
C ARG A 145 6.72 15.82 -6.44
N GLU A 146 7.31 16.71 -7.22
CA GLU A 146 7.06 16.84 -8.65
C GLU A 146 8.35 16.61 -9.42
N ARG A 147 8.24 15.92 -10.56
CA ARG A 147 9.33 15.75 -11.51
C ARG A 147 8.79 15.97 -12.91
N ALA A 148 9.42 16.90 -13.63
CA ALA A 148 9.16 17.10 -15.05
C ALA A 148 10.19 16.35 -15.88
N THR A 149 9.75 15.71 -16.95
CA THR A 149 10.62 15.18 -18.00
C THR A 149 10.07 15.59 -19.35
N SER A 150 10.95 15.73 -20.34
CA SER A 150 10.55 15.83 -21.74
C SER A 150 10.45 14.42 -22.32
N LEU A 151 9.23 13.97 -22.58
CA LEU A 151 9.01 12.84 -23.47
C LEU A 151 9.24 13.33 -24.91
N ASN A 152 9.86 12.53 -25.75
CA ASN A 152 10.12 12.88 -27.16
C ASN A 152 8.82 13.32 -27.85
N ASP A 153 8.83 14.40 -28.63
CA ASP A 153 7.62 15.13 -29.09
C ASP A 153 6.62 14.34 -29.97
N ASP A 154 6.88 13.05 -30.22
CA ASP A 154 6.09 12.17 -31.06
C ASP A 154 5.07 11.29 -30.30
N TRP A 155 4.79 11.57 -29.03
CA TRP A 155 3.77 10.82 -28.27
C TRP A 155 2.33 11.30 -28.54
N TYR A 156 1.39 10.36 -28.55
CA TYR A 156 -0.04 10.60 -28.81
C TYR A 156 -0.93 10.39 -27.60
N ALA A 157 -0.67 9.33 -26.83
CA ALA A 157 -1.43 9.01 -25.64
C ALA A 157 -0.51 8.52 -24.53
N LEU A 158 -0.90 8.84 -23.30
CA LEU A 158 -0.26 8.40 -22.08
C LEU A 158 -1.26 7.61 -21.25
N SER A 159 -0.80 6.52 -20.63
CA SER A 159 -1.62 5.72 -19.72
C SER A 159 -0.78 5.21 -18.56
N LEU A 160 -1.22 5.52 -17.35
CA LEU A 160 -0.55 5.08 -16.13
C LEU A 160 -1.04 3.68 -15.78
N VAL A 161 -0.12 2.72 -15.69
CA VAL A 161 -0.46 1.36 -15.23
C VAL A 161 -0.91 1.48 -13.77
N PRO A 162 -2.05 0.86 -13.39
CA PRO A 162 -2.47 0.80 -12.00
C PRO A 162 -1.32 0.37 -11.08
N GLY A 163 -1.09 1.15 -10.03
CA GLY A 163 0.08 1.05 -9.16
C GLY A 163 1.11 2.16 -9.34
N GLY A 164 1.02 2.92 -10.44
CA GLY A 164 1.62 4.26 -10.53
C GLY A 164 3.12 4.30 -10.80
N ARG A 165 3.80 3.15 -10.92
CA ARG A 165 5.22 3.07 -11.28
C ARG A 165 5.45 3.12 -12.79
N TRP A 166 4.61 2.44 -13.57
CA TRP A 166 4.84 2.29 -15.01
C TRP A 166 3.93 3.23 -15.80
N LEU A 167 4.53 4.02 -16.69
CA LEU A 167 3.83 4.90 -17.62
C LEU A 167 3.98 4.37 -19.04
N LEU A 168 2.85 4.08 -19.70
CA LEU A 168 2.83 3.73 -21.11
C LEU A 168 2.69 4.99 -21.95
N ALA A 169 3.51 5.12 -22.98
CA ALA A 169 3.38 6.15 -24.01
C ALA A 169 3.25 5.49 -25.38
N THR A 170 2.27 5.95 -26.16
CA THR A 170 2.12 5.55 -27.55
C THR A 170 2.72 6.61 -28.45
N LEU A 171 3.53 6.21 -29.43
CA LEU A 171 4.16 7.14 -30.37
C LEU A 171 3.43 7.16 -31.72
N ARG A 172 3.77 8.16 -32.56
CA ARG A 172 3.22 8.36 -33.90
C ARG A 172 3.36 7.13 -34.80
N ASP A 173 4.49 6.45 -34.69
CA ASP A 173 4.86 5.28 -35.48
C ASP A 173 4.14 4.00 -35.03
N GLY A 174 3.20 4.10 -34.08
CA GLY A 174 2.46 2.98 -33.53
C GLY A 174 3.24 2.16 -32.50
N SER A 175 4.46 2.58 -32.13
CA SER A 175 5.19 1.94 -31.04
C SER A 175 4.59 2.28 -29.67
N VAL A 176 4.81 1.38 -28.72
CA VAL A 176 4.41 1.57 -27.33
C VAL A 176 5.64 1.47 -26.45
N LEU A 177 5.95 2.56 -25.76
CA LEU A 177 7.03 2.64 -24.78
C LEU A 177 6.48 2.49 -23.36
N CYS A 178 7.25 1.83 -22.51
CA CYS A 178 6.98 1.73 -21.07
C CYS A 178 8.11 2.42 -20.32
N TYR A 179 7.79 3.46 -19.57
CA TYR A 179 8.71 4.20 -18.71
C TYR A 179 8.59 3.72 -17.27
N ASP A 180 9.74 3.51 -16.62
CA ASP A 180 9.80 3.33 -15.17
C ASP A 180 9.86 4.72 -14.49
N LEU A 181 8.80 5.12 -13.79
CA LEU A 181 8.75 6.40 -13.08
C LEU A 181 9.62 6.44 -11.82
N GLU A 182 10.12 5.27 -11.36
CA GLU A 182 11.10 5.19 -10.28
C GLU A 182 12.54 5.31 -10.78
N ASP A 183 12.79 5.10 -12.07
CA ASP A 183 14.11 5.29 -12.64
C ASP A 183 14.49 6.78 -12.63
N PRO A 184 15.60 7.18 -11.97
CA PRO A 184 16.07 8.56 -11.98
C PRO A 184 16.31 9.10 -13.39
N GLU A 185 16.64 8.26 -14.36
CA GLU A 185 16.86 8.65 -15.76
C GLU A 185 15.60 8.49 -16.62
N MET A 186 14.53 7.92 -16.07
CA MET A 186 13.27 7.62 -16.76
C MET A 186 13.50 6.91 -18.10
N ARG A 187 14.29 5.83 -18.07
CA ARG A 187 14.52 5.02 -19.27
C ARG A 187 13.23 4.33 -19.66
N SER A 188 13.08 4.10 -20.97
CA SER A 188 11.94 3.37 -21.52
C SER A 188 12.36 2.04 -22.12
N ILE A 189 11.41 1.11 -22.11
CA ILE A 189 11.49 -0.17 -22.81
C ILE A 189 10.44 -0.15 -23.93
N VAL A 190 10.81 -0.61 -25.11
CA VAL A 190 9.88 -0.79 -26.24
C VAL A 190 9.06 -2.05 -25.97
N LEU A 191 7.76 -1.90 -25.74
CA LEU A 191 6.82 -3.02 -25.59
C LEU A 191 6.29 -3.49 -26.95
N THR A 192 6.00 -2.53 -27.83
CA THR A 192 5.57 -2.78 -29.21
C THR A 192 6.48 -2.00 -30.14
N PRO A 193 7.13 -2.65 -31.13
CA PRO A 193 7.97 -1.95 -32.09
C PRO A 193 7.15 -1.04 -33.02
N PRO A 194 7.80 -0.13 -33.76
CA PRO A 194 7.15 0.66 -34.79
C PRO A 194 6.43 -0.23 -35.82
N ARG A 195 5.34 0.27 -36.40
CA ARG A 195 4.63 -0.44 -37.47
C ARG A 195 5.15 0.05 -38.82
N ASP A 196 5.54 -0.88 -39.68
CA ASP A 196 6.36 -0.56 -40.85
C ASP A 196 5.67 0.26 -41.95
N GLU A 197 4.33 0.23 -42.12
CA GLU A 197 3.78 0.67 -43.43
C GLU A 197 2.47 1.47 -43.46
N ASN A 198 1.72 1.60 -42.37
CA ASN A 198 0.58 2.50 -42.34
C ASN A 198 0.69 3.40 -41.13
N ASN A 199 0.68 4.71 -41.37
CA ASN A 199 0.70 5.80 -40.38
C ASN A 199 -0.59 5.80 -39.51
N GLU A 200 -1.00 4.63 -39.02
CA GLU A 200 -2.17 4.37 -38.20
C GLU A 200 -1.87 4.84 -36.78
N LEU A 201 -2.30 6.05 -36.50
CA LEU A 201 -2.04 6.72 -35.24
C LEU A 201 -2.78 6.00 -34.10
N ILE A 202 -2.05 5.56 -33.09
CA ILE A 202 -2.68 5.09 -31.84
C ILE A 202 -3.10 6.33 -31.04
N TYR A 203 -4.40 6.56 -30.89
CA TYR A 203 -4.90 7.73 -30.13
C TYR A 203 -5.20 7.43 -28.68
N SER A 204 -5.26 6.15 -28.31
CA SER A 204 -5.55 5.74 -26.95
C SER A 204 -4.95 4.38 -26.68
N VAL A 205 -4.44 4.22 -25.46
CA VAL A 205 -4.09 2.91 -24.90
C VAL A 205 -4.84 2.74 -23.59
N THR A 206 -5.59 1.65 -23.49
CA THR A 206 -6.22 1.23 -22.24
C THR A 206 -5.46 0.04 -21.67
N VAL A 207 -5.41 -0.03 -20.35
CA VAL A 207 -4.69 -1.07 -19.61
C VAL A 207 -5.68 -1.75 -18.68
N ASP A 208 -5.70 -3.08 -18.70
CA ASP A 208 -6.44 -3.90 -17.75
C ASP A 208 -5.48 -4.83 -17.00
N ILE A 209 -5.59 -4.88 -15.68
CA ILE A 209 -4.69 -5.68 -14.83
C ILE A 209 -5.25 -7.09 -14.70
N ASP A 210 -4.41 -8.09 -14.99
CA ASP A 210 -4.69 -9.47 -14.63
C ASP A 210 -4.53 -9.67 -13.12
N ARG A 211 -5.66 -9.58 -12.41
CA ARG A 211 -5.71 -9.73 -10.96
C ARG A 211 -5.53 -11.18 -10.48
N SER A 212 -5.56 -12.15 -11.39
CA SER A 212 -5.31 -13.56 -11.06
C SER A 212 -3.82 -13.90 -11.05
N SER A 213 -3.00 -13.05 -11.66
CA SER A 213 -1.56 -13.21 -11.71
C SER A 213 -0.91 -12.90 -10.35
N PRO A 214 0.04 -13.73 -9.87
CA PRO A 214 0.81 -13.45 -8.66
C PRO A 214 1.83 -12.30 -8.85
N THR A 215 2.07 -11.91 -10.10
CA THR A 215 2.94 -10.80 -10.51
C THR A 215 2.14 -9.76 -11.27
N LEU A 216 2.63 -8.53 -11.37
CA LEU A 216 2.02 -7.48 -12.16
C LEU A 216 1.99 -7.93 -13.62
N ARG A 217 0.80 -8.24 -14.08
CA ARG A 217 0.51 -8.57 -15.46
C ARG A 217 -0.67 -7.73 -15.90
N PHE A 218 -0.57 -7.20 -17.10
CA PHE A 218 -1.63 -6.40 -17.67
C PHE A 218 -1.78 -6.71 -19.15
N PHE A 219 -3.00 -6.52 -19.63
CA PHE A 219 -3.32 -6.46 -21.04
C PHE A 219 -3.39 -5.01 -21.43
N MET A 220 -2.86 -4.68 -22.61
CA MET A 220 -3.03 -3.36 -23.20
C MET A 220 -3.78 -3.49 -24.51
N VAL A 221 -4.73 -2.58 -24.72
CA VAL A 221 -5.45 -2.44 -25.98
C VAL A 221 -5.15 -1.06 -26.54
N THR A 222 -4.63 -1.04 -27.76
CA THR A 222 -4.34 0.20 -28.50
C THR A 222 -5.48 0.45 -29.48
N TYR A 223 -6.06 1.64 -29.43
CA TYR A 223 -7.08 2.07 -30.38
C TYR A 223 -6.43 2.91 -31.46
N LEU A 224 -6.65 2.49 -32.71
CA LEU A 224 -6.17 3.20 -33.88
C LEU A 224 -7.18 4.28 -34.26
N MET A 225 -6.68 5.43 -34.71
CA MET A 225 -7.50 6.40 -35.41
C MET A 225 -7.84 5.81 -36.76
N ASP A 226 -8.93 5.04 -36.80
CA ASP A 226 -9.68 4.90 -38.03
C ASP A 226 -10.18 6.30 -38.34
N TYR A 227 -9.52 6.98 -39.29
CA TYR A 227 -10.08 8.18 -39.90
C TYR A 227 -11.55 7.93 -40.14
N LEU A 228 -12.37 8.94 -39.84
CA LEU A 228 -13.76 9.09 -40.24
C LEU A 228 -13.95 8.79 -41.74
N ARG A 229 -13.89 7.51 -42.11
CA ARG A 229 -14.30 6.94 -43.39
C ARG A 229 -15.70 6.35 -43.19
N LYS A 230 -16.53 7.06 -42.43
CA LYS A 230 -17.92 7.18 -42.83
C LYS A 230 -17.91 8.07 -44.06
N SER A 231 -17.71 7.45 -45.22
CA SER A 231 -18.26 7.98 -46.45
C SER A 231 -19.76 8.15 -46.21
N TYR A 232 -20.20 9.34 -45.82
CA TYR A 232 -21.58 9.70 -46.04
C TYR A 232 -21.72 9.80 -47.55
N VAL A 233 -22.26 8.75 -48.17
CA VAL A 233 -22.94 8.89 -49.45
C VAL A 233 -24.29 9.50 -49.12
N PHE A 234 -24.39 10.81 -49.32
CA PHE A 234 -25.61 11.50 -49.76
C PHE A 234 -25.19 12.59 -50.74
#